data_AF-A0A250JGA8-F1
#
_entry.id   AF-A0A250JGA8-F1
#
_cell.length_a   1.000
_cell.length_b   1.000
_cell.length_c   1.000
_cell.angle_alpha   90.00
_cell.angle_beta   90.00
_cell.angle_gamma   90.00
#
_symmetry.space_group_name_H-M   'P 1'
#
loop_
_entity.id
_entity.type
_entity.pdbx_description
1 polymer ?
#
loop_
_entity_poly.entity_id
_entity_poly.type
_entity_poly.pdbx_seq_one_letter_code
_entity_poly.pdbx_strand_id
1 'polypeptide(L)'
;MSGPDSYFEKPADKQMARAVADGDVATIRRLLESGEVDPLTVGRDATHWLTIAIAARQKESLDTLLELGALGDPKGKIAGQALYSATLLDDLYWLKRLHAAGADLNNYGGGDLLLEVAMNTRNRATLDFYLEHGANVNMRSNVGGSVALSAADLRRFDLVNEFLDRGASPWVMDSFGTTLGYSAEEAATVPAWDRRSPMNKERELVLERLRAIGFPSPAPTPDEGHALREARKWPPPNVPGKAPRP
;
A
#
# COMPACT_ATOMS: atom_id res chain seq x y z
N MET A 1 -19.64 1.19 22.33
CA MET A 1 -19.37 1.22 20.88
C MET A 1 -20.37 0.31 20.21
N SER A 2 -20.96 0.73 19.08
CA SER A 2 -21.86 -0.13 18.30
C SER A 2 -21.08 -1.33 17.74
N GLY A 3 -21.69 -2.52 17.72
CA GLY A 3 -21.07 -3.74 17.21
C GLY A 3 -20.93 -3.76 15.67
N PRO A 4 -20.24 -4.77 15.11
CA PRO A 4 -20.01 -4.90 13.67
C PRO A 4 -21.31 -5.06 12.86
N ASP A 5 -22.39 -5.50 13.48
CA ASP A 5 -23.73 -5.56 12.88
C ASP A 5 -24.33 -4.19 12.56
N SER A 6 -23.89 -3.13 13.23
CA SER A 6 -24.41 -1.79 12.97
C SER A 6 -24.09 -1.27 11.56
N TYR A 7 -23.15 -1.88 10.84
CA TYR A 7 -22.80 -1.51 9.47
C TYR A 7 -23.75 -2.07 8.40
N PHE A 8 -24.68 -2.95 8.78
CA PHE A 8 -25.59 -3.64 7.87
C PHE A 8 -27.04 -3.34 8.21
N GLU A 9 -27.93 -3.41 7.22
CA GLU A 9 -29.37 -3.18 7.42
C GLU A 9 -30.16 -4.49 7.51
N LYS A 10 -29.87 -5.46 6.63
CA LYS A 10 -30.59 -6.73 6.57
C LYS A 10 -30.34 -7.55 7.84
N PRO A 11 -31.38 -8.18 8.43
CA PRO A 11 -31.21 -9.02 9.63
C PRO A 11 -30.20 -10.16 9.47
N ALA A 12 -30.16 -10.81 8.30
CA ALA A 12 -29.19 -11.88 8.02
C ALA A 12 -27.75 -11.36 8.00
N ASP A 13 -27.50 -10.20 7.39
CA ASP A 13 -26.17 -9.56 7.36
C ASP A 13 -25.73 -9.11 8.76
N LYS A 14 -26.66 -8.63 9.60
CA LYS A 14 -26.40 -8.32 11.02
C LYS A 14 -26.01 -9.57 11.80
N GLN A 15 -26.73 -10.67 11.58
CA GLN A 15 -26.40 -11.96 12.20
C GLN A 15 -25.03 -12.45 11.73
N MET A 16 -24.74 -12.35 10.43
CA MET A 16 -23.44 -12.69 9.84
C MET A 16 -22.32 -11.88 10.50
N ALA A 17 -22.47 -10.56 10.64
CA ALA A 17 -21.46 -9.70 11.24
C ALA A 17 -21.12 -10.10 12.67
N ARG A 18 -22.12 -10.47 13.48
CA ARG A 18 -21.91 -11.00 14.85
C ARG A 18 -21.23 -12.35 14.83
N ALA A 19 -21.72 -13.29 14.02
CA ALA A 19 -21.13 -14.62 13.89
C ALA A 19 -19.65 -14.56 13.49
N VAL A 20 -19.30 -13.69 12.53
CA VAL A 20 -17.91 -13.46 12.11
C VAL A 20 -17.06 -12.95 13.27
N ALA A 21 -17.54 -11.96 14.03
CA ALA A 21 -16.81 -11.38 15.15
C ALA A 21 -16.68 -12.31 16.36
N ASP A 22 -17.68 -13.17 16.58
CA ASP A 22 -17.72 -14.14 17.68
C ASP A 22 -16.97 -15.45 17.36
N GLY A 23 -16.58 -15.67 16.10
CA GLY A 23 -15.93 -16.91 15.67
C GLY A 23 -16.90 -18.08 15.42
N ASP A 24 -18.20 -17.80 15.26
CA ASP A 24 -19.23 -18.83 15.02
C ASP A 24 -19.22 -19.31 13.56
N VAL A 25 -18.24 -20.17 13.26
CA VAL A 25 -18.04 -20.79 11.95
C VAL A 25 -19.27 -21.57 11.47
N ALA A 26 -20.03 -22.18 12.39
CA ALA A 26 -21.22 -22.94 12.02
C ALA A 26 -22.30 -22.02 11.44
N THR A 27 -22.54 -20.87 12.07
CA THR A 27 -23.48 -19.87 11.56
C THR A 27 -22.97 -19.22 10.27
N ILE A 28 -21.67 -18.92 10.16
CA ILE A 28 -21.05 -18.38 8.94
C ILE A 28 -21.32 -19.30 7.73
N ARG A 29 -20.98 -20.60 7.87
CA ARG A 29 -21.19 -21.59 6.80
C ARG A 29 -22.66 -21.68 6.42
N ARG A 30 -23.54 -21.86 7.42
CA ARG A 30 -24.97 -21.99 7.20
C ARG A 30 -25.55 -20.82 6.41
N LEU A 31 -25.20 -19.57 6.77
CA LEU A 31 -25.72 -18.37 6.13
C LEU A 31 -25.26 -18.18 4.68
N LEU A 32 -24.00 -18.54 4.38
CA LEU A 32 -23.45 -18.43 3.04
C LEU A 32 -23.92 -19.59 2.14
N GLU A 33 -23.94 -20.82 2.64
CA GLU A 33 -24.36 -22.01 1.90
C GLU A 33 -25.87 -22.03 1.63
N SER A 34 -26.69 -21.46 2.51
CA SER A 34 -28.13 -21.31 2.28
C SER A 34 -28.46 -20.19 1.27
N GLY A 35 -27.50 -19.32 0.96
CA GLY A 35 -27.70 -18.13 0.13
C GLY A 35 -28.46 -17.00 0.82
N GLU A 36 -28.67 -17.06 2.14
CA GLU A 36 -29.27 -15.97 2.92
C GLU A 36 -28.38 -14.71 2.95
N VAL A 37 -27.07 -14.92 2.87
CA VAL A 37 -26.06 -13.85 2.84
C VAL A 37 -25.16 -14.04 1.62
N ASP A 38 -24.90 -12.95 0.90
CA ASP A 38 -23.92 -12.93 -0.18
C ASP A 38 -22.50 -12.76 0.40
N PRO A 39 -21.53 -13.65 0.08
CA PRO A 39 -20.15 -13.56 0.58
C PRO A 39 -19.44 -12.24 0.19
N LEU A 40 -19.94 -11.52 -0.81
CA LEU A 40 -19.38 -10.25 -1.28
C LEU A 40 -20.15 -9.02 -0.78
N THR A 41 -21.11 -9.20 0.13
CA THR A 41 -21.85 -8.09 0.75
C THR A 41 -20.90 -7.12 1.45
N VAL A 42 -21.05 -5.83 1.14
CA VAL A 42 -20.31 -4.75 1.78
C VAL A 42 -21.31 -3.84 2.49
N GLY A 43 -21.12 -3.64 3.79
CA GLY A 43 -21.87 -2.71 4.62
C GLY A 43 -21.39 -1.27 4.46
N ARG A 44 -21.88 -0.40 5.35
CA ARG A 44 -21.41 1.00 5.42
C ARG A 44 -19.91 1.07 5.72
N ASP A 45 -19.29 2.18 5.31
CA ASP A 45 -17.86 2.45 5.48
C ASP A 45 -16.93 1.36 4.91
N ALA A 46 -17.38 0.71 3.83
CA ALA A 46 -16.67 -0.41 3.19
C ALA A 46 -16.44 -1.63 4.12
N THR A 47 -17.27 -1.79 5.16
CA THR A 47 -17.18 -2.92 6.09
C THR A 47 -17.54 -4.22 5.39
N HIS A 48 -16.62 -5.18 5.37
CA HIS A 48 -16.81 -6.51 4.78
C HIS A 48 -16.48 -7.61 5.79
N TRP A 49 -16.99 -8.83 5.57
CA TRP A 49 -16.78 -9.99 6.44
C TRP A 49 -15.31 -10.24 6.79
N LEU A 50 -14.41 -10.15 5.81
CA LEU A 50 -12.97 -10.34 6.03
C LEU A 50 -12.40 -9.27 6.97
N THR A 51 -12.80 -8.02 6.80
CA THR A 51 -12.34 -6.92 7.66
C THR A 51 -12.85 -7.05 9.10
N ILE A 52 -14.06 -7.59 9.29
CA ILE A 52 -14.61 -7.89 10.62
C ILE A 52 -13.81 -9.02 11.27
N ALA A 53 -13.55 -10.12 10.55
CA ALA A 53 -12.75 -11.23 11.07
C ALA A 53 -11.34 -10.78 11.50
N ILE A 54 -10.69 -9.94 10.68
CA ILE A 54 -9.37 -9.36 10.97
C ILE A 54 -9.43 -8.46 12.21
N ALA A 55 -10.40 -7.55 12.29
CA ALA A 55 -10.54 -6.63 13.42
C ALA A 55 -10.83 -7.38 14.73
N ALA A 56 -11.67 -8.42 14.68
CA ALA A 56 -12.04 -9.27 15.81
C ALA A 56 -10.99 -10.35 16.14
N ARG A 57 -9.92 -10.48 15.34
CA ARG A 57 -8.85 -11.49 15.49
C ARG A 57 -9.34 -12.93 15.38
N GLN A 58 -10.42 -13.17 14.65
CA GLN A 58 -11.01 -14.49 14.43
C GLN A 58 -10.40 -15.19 13.21
N LYS A 59 -9.35 -15.98 13.43
CA LYS A 59 -8.58 -16.64 12.36
C LYS A 59 -9.41 -17.67 11.62
N GLU A 60 -10.20 -18.45 12.37
CA GLU A 60 -11.08 -19.48 11.87
C GLU A 60 -12.24 -18.89 11.03
N SER A 61 -12.76 -17.72 11.44
CA SER A 61 -13.72 -16.97 10.63
C SER A 61 -13.10 -16.53 9.31
N LEU A 62 -11.88 -15.97 9.32
CA LEU A 62 -11.18 -15.57 8.10
C LEU A 62 -10.98 -16.75 7.15
N ASP A 63 -10.43 -17.86 7.65
CA ASP A 63 -10.17 -19.05 6.83
C ASP A 63 -11.46 -19.58 6.22
N THR A 64 -12.53 -19.70 7.01
CA THR A 64 -13.85 -20.12 6.52
C THR A 64 -14.41 -19.17 5.46
N LEU A 65 -14.32 -17.85 5.67
CA LEU A 65 -14.79 -16.85 4.71
C LEU A 65 -14.03 -16.92 3.38
N LEU A 66 -12.72 -17.12 3.42
CA LEU A 66 -11.88 -17.27 2.23
C LEU A 66 -12.23 -18.56 1.46
N GLU A 67 -12.44 -19.68 2.16
CA GLU A 67 -12.90 -20.95 1.57
C GLU A 67 -14.26 -20.79 0.85
N LEU A 68 -15.14 -19.94 1.38
CA LEU A 68 -16.47 -19.66 0.84
C LEU A 68 -16.49 -18.50 -0.16
N GLY A 69 -15.33 -18.08 -0.67
CA GLY A 69 -15.23 -17.12 -1.77
C GLY A 69 -15.42 -15.66 -1.38
N ALA A 70 -15.36 -15.32 -0.09
CA ALA A 70 -15.57 -13.94 0.38
C ALA A 70 -14.48 -12.95 -0.09
N LEU A 71 -13.35 -13.43 -0.65
CA LEU A 71 -12.32 -12.56 -1.21
C LEU A 71 -12.80 -11.83 -2.48
N GLY A 72 -13.65 -12.48 -3.29
CA GLY A 72 -14.08 -11.96 -4.58
C GLY A 72 -12.92 -11.78 -5.56
N ASP A 73 -12.86 -10.61 -6.21
CA ASP A 73 -11.76 -10.24 -7.11
C ASP A 73 -10.46 -9.96 -6.31
N PRO A 74 -9.37 -10.70 -6.55
CA PRO A 74 -8.04 -10.44 -5.98
C PRO A 74 -7.53 -9.00 -6.05
N LYS A 75 -7.91 -8.27 -7.10
CA LYS A 75 -7.54 -6.86 -7.35
C LYS A 75 -8.65 -5.90 -6.93
N GLY A 76 -9.76 -6.42 -6.43
CA GLY A 76 -10.93 -5.66 -6.04
C GLY A 76 -10.75 -4.95 -4.71
N LYS A 77 -11.74 -4.10 -4.39
CA LYS A 77 -11.77 -3.30 -3.15
C LYS A 77 -11.86 -4.15 -1.88
N ILE A 78 -12.56 -5.29 -1.92
CA ILE A 78 -12.67 -6.21 -0.77
C ILE A 78 -11.28 -6.76 -0.41
N ALA A 79 -10.57 -7.33 -1.39
CA ALA A 79 -9.21 -7.83 -1.21
C ALA A 79 -8.26 -6.72 -0.73
N GLY A 80 -8.31 -5.54 -1.37
CA GLY A 80 -7.49 -4.39 -0.98
C GLY A 80 -7.74 -3.92 0.45
N GLN A 81 -9.01 -3.83 0.88
CA GLN A 81 -9.35 -3.43 2.24
C GLN A 81 -8.97 -4.48 3.29
N ALA A 82 -9.13 -5.77 2.98
CA ALA A 82 -8.68 -6.85 3.85
C ALA A 82 -7.15 -6.84 4.01
N LEU A 83 -6.40 -6.66 2.91
CA LEU A 83 -4.94 -6.52 2.95
C LEU A 83 -4.51 -5.27 3.72
N TYR A 84 -5.20 -4.15 3.58
CA TYR A 84 -4.94 -2.95 4.36
C TYR A 84 -5.10 -3.21 5.85
N SER A 85 -6.24 -3.78 6.27
CA SER A 85 -6.47 -4.14 7.67
C SER A 85 -5.42 -5.12 8.19
N ALA A 86 -5.02 -6.11 7.40
CA ALA A 86 -3.98 -7.08 7.76
C ALA A 86 -2.57 -6.46 7.88
N THR A 87 -2.24 -5.52 6.99
CA THR A 87 -0.94 -4.85 6.93
C THR A 87 -0.68 -4.01 8.18
N LEU A 88 -1.73 -3.42 8.76
CA LEU A 88 -1.64 -2.63 9.99
C LEU A 88 -1.44 -3.46 11.27
N LEU A 89 -1.38 -4.79 11.16
CA LEU A 89 -1.23 -5.69 12.30
C LEU A 89 0.19 -6.24 12.37
N ASP A 90 0.68 -6.46 13.59
CA ASP A 90 2.00 -7.05 13.81
C ASP A 90 2.04 -8.57 13.51
N ASP A 91 0.88 -9.23 13.40
CA ASP A 91 0.76 -10.66 13.10
C ASP A 91 0.67 -10.89 11.59
N LEU A 92 1.76 -11.40 10.98
CA LEU A 92 1.82 -11.73 9.55
C LEU A 92 0.88 -12.84 9.10
N TYR A 93 0.25 -13.59 10.02
CA TYR A 93 -0.72 -14.62 9.65
C TYR A 93 -1.79 -14.06 8.68
N TRP A 94 -2.38 -12.91 9.00
CA TRP A 94 -3.47 -12.32 8.20
C TRP A 94 -3.05 -12.02 6.77
N LEU A 95 -1.89 -11.38 6.62
CA LEU A 95 -1.33 -11.01 5.34
C LEU A 95 -0.97 -12.25 4.51
N LYS A 96 -0.30 -13.23 5.14
CA LYS A 96 0.05 -14.51 4.50
C LYS A 96 -1.19 -15.28 4.04
N ARG A 97 -2.24 -15.31 4.85
CA ARG A 97 -3.48 -16.03 4.51
C ARG A 97 -4.25 -15.39 3.37
N LEU A 98 -4.40 -14.06 3.39
CA LEU A 98 -5.03 -13.32 2.28
C LEU A 98 -4.25 -13.50 0.97
N HIS A 99 -2.92 -13.37 1.02
CA HIS A 99 -2.08 -13.59 -0.16
C HIS A 99 -2.17 -15.03 -0.68
N ALA A 100 -2.15 -16.03 0.20
CA ALA A 100 -2.32 -17.43 -0.17
C ALA A 100 -3.72 -17.74 -0.76
N ALA A 101 -4.74 -16.97 -0.39
CA ALA A 101 -6.07 -17.02 -1.01
C ALA A 101 -6.15 -16.27 -2.35
N GLY A 102 -5.05 -15.66 -2.79
CA GLY A 102 -4.91 -15.01 -4.09
C GLY A 102 -4.96 -13.48 -4.06
N ALA A 103 -5.11 -12.83 -2.91
CA ALA A 103 -5.18 -11.38 -2.83
C ALA A 103 -3.92 -10.71 -3.42
N ASP A 104 -4.11 -9.72 -4.30
CA ASP A 104 -3.00 -9.04 -4.96
C ASP A 104 -2.39 -7.97 -4.06
N LEU A 105 -1.09 -8.07 -3.79
CA LEU A 105 -0.34 -7.09 -3.01
C LEU A 105 -0.16 -5.76 -3.76
N ASN A 106 -0.34 -5.76 -5.09
CA ASN A 106 -0.35 -4.59 -5.95
C ASN A 106 -1.73 -3.94 -6.01
N ASN A 107 -2.25 -3.55 -4.84
CA ASN A 107 -3.60 -3.04 -4.69
C ASN A 107 -3.62 -1.82 -3.77
N TYR A 108 -4.78 -1.19 -3.66
CA TYR A 108 -5.06 -0.07 -2.76
C TYR A 108 -6.02 -0.50 -1.66
N GLY A 109 -5.84 0.04 -0.47
CA GLY A 109 -6.77 -0.13 0.65
C GLY A 109 -6.64 1.04 1.61
N GLY A 110 -7.73 1.41 2.27
CA GLY A 110 -7.76 2.66 3.06
C GLY A 110 -7.54 3.95 2.25
N GLY A 111 -7.50 3.87 0.91
CA GLY A 111 -7.18 4.98 0.03
C GLY A 111 -5.73 5.04 -0.44
N ASP A 112 -4.84 4.21 0.11
CA ASP A 112 -3.39 4.25 -0.14
C ASP A 112 -2.89 2.98 -0.84
N LEU A 113 -1.74 3.09 -1.51
CA LEU A 113 -1.05 1.95 -2.09
C LEU A 113 -0.54 1.03 -0.96
N LEU A 114 -0.88 -0.26 -0.99
CA LEU A 114 -0.56 -1.17 0.10
C LEU A 114 0.94 -1.27 0.41
N LEU A 115 1.81 -1.14 -0.59
CA LEU A 115 3.26 -1.11 -0.37
C LEU A 115 3.71 0.12 0.44
N GLU A 116 3.06 1.27 0.27
CA GLU A 116 3.33 2.47 1.08
C GLU A 116 2.78 2.32 2.50
N VAL A 117 1.63 1.65 2.66
CA VAL A 117 1.11 1.29 3.98
C VAL A 117 2.11 0.39 4.71
N ALA A 118 2.59 -0.68 4.05
CA ALA A 118 3.58 -1.62 4.59
C ALA A 118 4.88 -0.92 5.01
N MET A 119 5.36 0.03 4.20
CA MET A 119 6.54 0.84 4.48
C MET A 119 6.42 1.65 5.78
N ASN A 120 5.21 2.12 6.10
CA ASN A 120 4.92 2.94 7.28
C ASN A 120 4.61 2.12 8.54
N THR A 121 4.55 0.78 8.43
CA THR A 121 4.37 -0.07 9.60
C THR A 121 5.64 -0.11 10.45
N ARG A 122 5.47 -0.36 11.75
CA ARG A 122 6.61 -0.58 12.66
C ARG A 122 7.28 -1.94 12.46
N ASN A 123 6.57 -2.88 11.82
CA ASN A 123 7.03 -4.24 11.62
C ASN A 123 7.71 -4.35 10.24
N ARG A 124 9.05 -4.32 10.23
CA ARG A 124 9.86 -4.50 9.02
C ARG A 124 9.50 -5.77 8.24
N ALA A 125 9.10 -6.85 8.92
CA ALA A 125 8.72 -8.10 8.28
C ALA A 125 7.46 -7.97 7.39
N THR A 126 6.60 -6.97 7.65
CA THR A 126 5.48 -6.65 6.76
C THR A 126 5.98 -6.08 5.44
N LEU A 127 6.88 -5.09 5.47
CA LEU A 127 7.48 -4.54 4.25
C LEU A 127 8.25 -5.62 3.48
N ASP A 128 9.05 -6.43 4.17
CA ASP A 128 9.82 -7.52 3.54
C ASP A 128 8.90 -8.52 2.86
N PHE A 129 7.78 -8.90 3.50
CA PHE A 129 6.79 -9.79 2.89
C PHE A 129 6.28 -9.25 1.56
N TYR A 130 5.89 -7.98 1.50
CA TYR A 130 5.44 -7.35 0.25
C TYR A 130 6.52 -7.40 -0.83
N LEU A 131 7.75 -7.04 -0.47
CA LEU A 131 8.87 -6.96 -1.41
C LEU A 131 9.34 -8.33 -1.92
N GLU A 132 9.23 -9.37 -1.10
CA GLU A 132 9.56 -10.75 -1.46
C GLU A 132 8.47 -11.42 -2.31
N HIS A 133 7.21 -10.96 -2.21
CA HIS A 133 6.06 -11.58 -2.86
C HIS A 133 5.49 -10.76 -4.02
N GLY A 134 6.36 -10.03 -4.73
CA GLY A 134 6.03 -9.42 -6.02
C GLY A 134 5.30 -8.07 -5.96
N ALA A 135 5.45 -7.32 -4.85
CA ALA A 135 5.02 -5.92 -4.83
C ALA A 135 5.80 -5.09 -5.86
N ASN A 136 5.06 -4.32 -6.65
CA ASN A 136 5.55 -3.48 -7.73
C ASN A 136 5.97 -2.13 -7.16
N VAL A 137 7.28 -1.94 -7.00
CA VAL A 137 7.89 -0.69 -6.53
C VAL A 137 7.66 0.52 -7.45
N ASN A 138 7.14 0.30 -8.66
CA ASN A 138 6.79 1.36 -9.62
C ASN A 138 5.29 1.65 -9.69
N MET A 139 4.46 0.95 -8.91
CA MET A 139 3.04 1.27 -8.81
C MET A 139 2.89 2.66 -8.19
N ARG A 140 1.98 3.46 -8.76
CA ARG A 140 1.83 4.86 -8.35
C ARG A 140 0.90 4.98 -7.16
N SER A 141 1.22 5.86 -6.22
CA SER A 141 0.29 6.22 -5.14
C SER A 141 -0.92 6.98 -5.68
N ASN A 142 -1.91 7.22 -4.82
CA ASN A 142 -3.09 8.03 -5.13
C ASN A 142 -2.75 9.48 -5.56
N VAL A 143 -1.64 10.03 -5.09
CA VAL A 143 -1.08 11.33 -5.50
C VAL A 143 -0.09 11.22 -6.67
N GLY A 144 0.03 10.05 -7.29
CA GLY A 144 0.86 9.83 -8.49
C GLY A 144 2.36 9.66 -8.23
N GLY A 145 2.78 9.69 -6.96
CA GLY A 145 4.14 9.40 -6.51
C GLY A 145 4.50 7.91 -6.63
N SER A 146 5.73 7.55 -6.28
CA SER A 146 6.17 6.16 -6.14
C SER A 146 6.57 5.87 -4.69
N VAL A 147 6.66 4.60 -4.31
CA VAL A 147 7.12 4.22 -2.96
C VAL A 147 8.50 4.81 -2.62
N ALA A 148 9.39 4.94 -3.62
CA ALA A 148 10.70 5.56 -3.44
C ALA A 148 10.60 7.07 -3.16
N LEU A 149 9.68 7.78 -3.80
CA LEU A 149 9.43 9.20 -3.51
C LEU A 149 8.84 9.38 -2.11
N SER A 150 7.82 8.58 -1.77
CA SER A 150 7.20 8.59 -0.44
C SER A 150 8.20 8.28 0.68
N ALA A 151 9.14 7.35 0.46
CA ALA A 151 10.24 7.08 1.39
C ALA A 151 11.18 8.29 1.59
N ALA A 152 11.48 9.02 0.50
CA ALA A 152 12.32 10.22 0.57
C ALA A 152 11.65 11.37 1.34
N ASP A 153 10.33 11.54 1.18
CA ASP A 153 9.55 12.54 1.93
C ASP A 153 9.54 12.23 3.43
N LEU A 154 9.53 10.94 3.79
CA LEU A 154 9.69 10.45 5.17
C LEU A 154 11.16 10.45 5.64
N ARG A 155 12.09 10.93 4.82
CA ARG A 155 13.54 10.97 5.07
C ARG A 155 14.18 9.60 5.34
N ARG A 156 13.59 8.54 4.80
CA ARG A 156 14.07 7.15 4.89
C ARG A 156 14.87 6.77 3.65
N PHE A 157 16.04 7.41 3.51
CA PHE A 157 16.90 7.23 2.34
C PHE A 157 17.51 5.83 2.23
N ASP A 158 17.60 5.10 3.35
CA ASP A 158 17.89 3.66 3.37
C ASP A 158 16.89 2.88 2.51
N LEU A 159 15.60 3.15 2.65
CA LEU A 159 14.57 2.53 1.82
C LEU A 159 14.56 3.06 0.40
N VAL A 160 14.87 4.34 0.19
CA VAL A 160 15.01 4.87 -1.17
C VAL A 160 16.06 4.04 -1.92
N ASN A 161 17.23 3.82 -1.33
CA ASN A 161 18.26 3.00 -1.92
C ASN A 161 17.80 1.54 -2.15
N GLU A 162 17.13 0.92 -1.18
CA GLU A 162 16.57 -0.41 -1.33
C GLU A 162 15.55 -0.50 -2.49
N PHE A 163 14.64 0.46 -2.61
CA PHE A 163 13.65 0.48 -3.69
C PHE A 163 14.31 0.72 -5.05
N LEU A 164 15.32 1.59 -5.14
CA LEU A 164 16.10 1.78 -6.36
C LEU A 164 16.86 0.49 -6.75
N ASP A 165 17.38 -0.26 -5.79
CA ASP A 165 18.03 -1.56 -6.03
C ASP A 165 17.04 -2.60 -6.56
N ARG A 166 15.77 -2.49 -6.16
CA ARG A 166 14.64 -3.29 -6.65
C ARG A 166 14.02 -2.74 -7.95
N GLY A 167 14.64 -1.75 -8.58
CA GLY A 167 14.22 -1.22 -9.87
C GLY A 167 13.12 -0.14 -9.82
N ALA A 168 12.94 0.53 -8.68
CA ALA A 168 12.10 1.73 -8.62
C ALA A 168 12.68 2.81 -9.55
N SER A 169 11.79 3.45 -10.30
CA SER A 169 12.17 4.50 -11.23
C SER A 169 12.45 5.80 -10.45
N PRO A 170 13.68 6.35 -10.55
CA PRO A 170 14.00 7.63 -9.90
C PRO A 170 13.32 8.83 -10.57
N TRP A 171 12.68 8.62 -11.72
CA TRP A 171 12.12 9.67 -12.57
C TRP A 171 10.62 9.92 -12.32
N VAL A 172 10.03 9.21 -11.37
CA VAL A 172 8.63 9.46 -10.99
C VAL A 172 8.51 10.85 -10.39
N MET A 173 7.46 11.54 -10.84
CA MET A 173 7.02 12.83 -10.32
C MET A 173 5.57 12.68 -9.87
N ASP A 174 5.27 13.18 -8.68
CA ASP A 174 3.92 13.18 -8.10
C ASP A 174 3.01 14.26 -8.73
N SER A 175 1.78 14.39 -8.25
CA SER A 175 0.84 15.41 -8.70
C SER A 175 1.30 16.84 -8.40
N PHE A 176 2.14 17.05 -7.39
CA PHE A 176 2.65 18.34 -6.95
C PHE A 176 3.94 18.77 -7.66
N GLY A 177 4.46 17.96 -8.58
CA GLY A 177 5.71 18.27 -9.30
C GLY A 177 6.97 17.87 -8.53
N THR A 178 6.82 17.24 -7.35
CA THR A 178 7.92 16.76 -6.52
C THR A 178 8.61 15.59 -7.22
N THR A 179 9.95 15.58 -7.16
CA THR A 179 10.78 14.49 -7.68
C THR A 179 11.70 13.94 -6.60
N LEU A 180 12.23 12.74 -6.81
CA LEU A 180 13.15 12.11 -5.85
C LEU A 180 14.38 12.99 -5.56
N GLY A 181 14.92 13.63 -6.60
CA GLY A 181 16.04 14.56 -6.46
C GLY A 181 15.69 15.78 -5.61
N TYR A 182 14.50 16.37 -5.82
CA TYR A 182 14.05 17.51 -5.04
C TYR A 182 13.90 17.17 -3.56
N SER A 183 13.18 16.08 -3.22
CA SER A 183 13.01 15.64 -1.82
C SER A 183 14.34 15.31 -1.15
N ALA A 184 15.30 14.73 -1.89
CA ALA A 184 16.64 14.47 -1.37
C ALA A 184 17.46 15.75 -1.16
N GLU A 185 17.43 16.72 -2.08
CA GLU A 185 18.16 18.00 -1.92
C GLU A 185 17.57 18.83 -0.77
N GLU A 186 16.25 18.97 -0.72
CA GLU A 186 15.53 19.77 0.26
C GLU A 186 15.71 19.25 1.70
N ALA A 187 15.86 17.94 1.91
CA ALA A 187 16.11 17.35 3.23
C ALA A 187 17.25 18.01 4.02
N ALA A 188 18.36 18.36 3.37
CA ALA A 188 19.51 18.96 4.04
C ALA A 188 19.38 20.47 4.29
N THR A 189 18.27 21.07 3.86
CA THR A 189 17.93 22.47 4.15
C THR A 189 17.13 22.60 5.45
N VAL A 190 16.48 21.52 5.90
CA VAL A 190 15.72 21.49 7.15
C VAL A 190 16.70 21.64 8.33
N PRO A 191 16.53 22.64 9.22
CA PRO A 191 17.47 22.88 10.33
C PRO A 191 17.66 21.70 11.28
N ALA A 192 16.65 20.84 11.42
CA ALA A 192 16.70 19.64 12.25
C ALA A 192 17.46 18.46 11.62
N TRP A 193 17.88 18.56 10.35
CA TRP A 193 18.57 17.48 9.65
C TRP A 193 20.04 17.36 10.05
N ASP A 194 20.41 16.24 10.67
CA ASP A 194 21.80 15.97 11.01
C ASP A 194 22.59 15.48 9.78
N ARG A 195 23.42 16.39 9.24
CA ARG A 195 24.30 16.14 8.08
C ARG A 195 25.45 15.17 8.38
N ARG A 196 25.67 14.78 9.63
CA ARG A 196 26.69 13.79 10.03
C ARG A 196 26.09 12.40 10.27
N SER A 197 24.76 12.29 10.26
CA SER A 197 24.05 11.04 10.54
C SER A 197 24.31 9.98 9.46
N PRO A 198 24.19 8.68 9.79
CA PRO A 198 24.16 7.61 8.79
C PRO A 198 23.10 7.83 7.72
N MET A 199 21.93 8.37 8.08
CA MET A 199 20.86 8.64 7.12
C MET A 199 21.22 9.73 6.11
N ASN A 200 22.06 10.70 6.48
CA ASN A 200 22.58 11.66 5.50
C ASN A 200 23.55 11.00 4.51
N LYS A 201 24.27 9.94 4.89
CA LYS A 201 25.10 9.17 3.95
C LYS A 201 24.23 8.44 2.92
N GLU A 202 23.14 7.81 3.38
CA GLU A 202 22.17 7.18 2.48
C GLU A 202 21.56 8.20 1.50
N ARG A 203 21.20 9.39 1.99
CA ARG A 203 20.73 10.51 1.17
C ARG A 203 21.76 10.94 0.12
N GLU A 204 23.03 11.07 0.50
CA GLU A 204 24.12 11.44 -0.40
C GLU A 204 24.34 10.37 -1.49
N LEU A 205 24.22 9.09 -1.13
CA LEU A 205 24.23 7.98 -2.08
C LEU A 205 23.07 8.06 -3.07
N VAL A 206 21.84 8.39 -2.62
CA VAL A 206 20.71 8.64 -3.54
C VAL A 206 21.08 9.74 -4.54
N LEU A 207 21.58 10.88 -4.08
CA LEU A 207 21.97 11.99 -4.96
C LEU A 207 23.09 11.61 -5.93
N GLU A 208 24.05 10.79 -5.50
CA GLU A 208 25.09 10.24 -6.37
C GLU A 208 24.51 9.35 -7.47
N ARG A 209 23.62 8.42 -7.12
CA ARG A 209 22.92 7.55 -8.07
C ARG A 209 22.11 8.35 -9.08
N LEU A 210 21.42 9.41 -8.62
CA LEU A 210 20.68 10.32 -9.48
C LEU A 210 21.61 11.06 -10.46
N ARG A 211 22.74 11.61 -10.00
CA ARG A 211 23.73 12.24 -10.90
C ARG A 211 24.30 11.25 -11.91
N ALA A 212 24.56 10.01 -11.50
CA ALA A 212 25.12 8.97 -12.38
C ALA A 212 24.20 8.63 -13.57
N ILE A 213 22.89 8.82 -13.44
CA ILE A 213 21.92 8.60 -14.53
C ILE A 213 21.54 9.90 -15.27
N GLY A 214 22.23 11.01 -15.00
CA GLY A 214 21.97 12.31 -15.63
C GLY A 214 20.73 13.02 -15.10
N PHE A 215 20.30 12.72 -13.87
CA PHE A 215 19.24 13.49 -13.21
C PHE A 215 19.73 14.93 -12.95
N PRO A 216 18.90 15.97 -13.18
CA PRO A 216 19.31 17.36 -12.93
C PRO A 216 19.75 17.60 -11.48
N SER A 217 20.82 18.37 -11.30
CA SER A 217 21.25 18.90 -9.99
C SER A 217 21.65 20.38 -10.15
N PRO A 218 20.93 21.34 -9.53
CA PRO A 218 19.78 21.11 -8.64
C PRO A 218 18.60 20.44 -9.37
N ALA A 219 17.84 19.64 -8.63
CA ALA A 219 16.61 19.05 -9.11
C ALA A 219 15.56 20.15 -9.36
N PRO A 220 14.63 19.97 -10.33
CA PRO A 220 13.57 20.94 -10.54
C PRO A 220 12.74 21.10 -9.27
N THR A 221 12.44 22.34 -8.92
CA THR A 221 11.43 22.68 -7.91
C THR A 221 10.05 22.14 -8.31
N PRO A 222 9.09 22.01 -7.39
CA PRO A 222 7.71 21.61 -7.71
C PRO A 222 7.10 22.39 -8.89
N ASP A 223 7.23 23.72 -8.89
CA ASP A 223 6.72 24.58 -9.97
C ASP A 223 7.41 24.31 -11.33
N GLU A 224 8.73 24.16 -11.33
CA GLU A 224 9.48 23.78 -12.54
C GLU A 224 9.11 22.36 -13.00
N GLY A 225 8.90 21.44 -12.07
CA GLY A 225 8.46 20.08 -12.32
C GLY A 225 7.10 20.03 -13.02
N HIS A 226 6.14 20.83 -12.52
CA HIS A 226 4.86 21.05 -13.17
C HIS A 226 5.02 21.55 -14.60
N ALA A 227 5.80 22.61 -14.81
CA ALA A 227 6.04 23.18 -16.13
C ALA A 227 6.71 22.17 -17.09
N LEU A 228 7.66 21.37 -16.61
CA LEU A 228 8.31 20.31 -17.38
C LEU A 228 7.32 19.20 -17.79
N ARG A 229 6.42 18.80 -16.88
CA ARG A 229 5.38 17.80 -17.16
C ARG A 229 4.39 18.30 -18.20
N GLU A 230 3.91 19.54 -18.08
CA GLU A 230 3.01 20.17 -19.04
C GLU A 230 3.66 20.30 -20.43
N ALA A 231 4.94 20.67 -20.47
CA ALA A 231 5.72 20.73 -21.69
C ALA A 231 6.14 19.35 -22.25
N ARG A 232 5.74 18.24 -21.60
CA ARG A 232 6.13 16.85 -21.94
C ARG A 232 7.64 16.63 -21.99
N LYS A 233 8.38 17.38 -21.16
CA LYS A 233 9.83 17.27 -20.98
C LYS A 233 10.22 16.40 -19.77
N TRP A 234 9.24 15.89 -19.02
CA TRP A 234 9.45 14.99 -17.88
C TRP A 234 8.57 13.72 -17.92
N PRO A 235 9.13 12.53 -17.65
CA PRO A 235 10.57 12.26 -17.52
C PRO A 235 11.30 12.48 -18.86
N PRO A 236 12.64 12.65 -18.88
CA PRO A 236 13.38 12.79 -20.13
C PRO A 236 13.15 11.60 -21.08
N PRO A 237 13.16 11.83 -22.41
CA PRO A 237 12.71 10.83 -23.40
C PRO A 237 13.56 9.54 -23.47
N ASN A 238 14.81 9.56 -22.99
CA ASN A 238 15.76 8.44 -23.08
C ASN A 238 15.99 7.73 -21.73
N VAL A 239 15.03 7.79 -20.81
CA VAL A 239 15.14 7.14 -19.51
C VAL A 239 14.83 5.63 -19.61
N PRO A 240 15.69 4.73 -19.10
CA PRO A 240 15.41 3.29 -19.00
C PRO A 240 14.18 2.99 -18.13
N GLY A 241 13.40 1.96 -18.46
CA GLY A 241 12.28 1.50 -17.61
C GLY A 241 10.91 2.11 -17.94
N LYS A 242 10.71 2.61 -19.16
CA LYS A 242 9.42 3.11 -19.64
C LYS A 242 8.38 1.97 -19.66
N ALA A 243 7.62 1.80 -18.58
CA ALA A 243 6.31 1.16 -18.70
C ALA A 243 5.45 2.08 -19.60
N PRO A 244 4.80 1.54 -20.65
CA PRO A 244 3.89 2.34 -21.46
C PRO A 244 2.79 2.89 -20.54
N ARG A 245 2.47 4.20 -20.68
CA ARG A 245 1.24 4.72 -20.10
C ARG A 245 0.06 4.06 -20.85
N PRO A 246 -1.06 3.75 -20.16
CA PRO A 246 -2.28 3.32 -20.83
C PRO A 246 -2.76 4.36 -21.84
#